data_AF-A0A9D2S469-F1
#
_entry.id   AF-A0A9D2S469-F1
#
_cell.length_a   1.000
_cell.length_b   1.000
_cell.length_c   1.000
_cell.angle_alpha   90.00
_cell.angle_beta   90.00
_cell.angle_gamma   90.00
#
_symmetry.space_group_name_H-M   'P 1'
#
loop_
_entity.id
_entity.type
_entity.pdbx_description
1 polymer ?
#
loop_
_entity_poly.entity_id
_entity_poly.type
_entity_poly.pdbx_seq_one_letter_code
_entity_poly.pdbx_strand_id
1 'polypeptide(L)'
;ISVLPSLSRLMKDGIGEGYTRADHVTLSNQLFASYAKVQDAKALASVIGEEELSAQDKQIMAFGRAFEQKFIAQGDTNRTIEQTLDLGWELLATLPREALDRCDDATLDKYYEPAKARLQAAAH
;
A
#
# COMPACT_ATOMS: atom_id res chain seq x y z
N ILE A 1 11.36 -0.40 -10.88
CA ILE A 1 10.03 -0.48 -11.53
C ILE A 1 9.25 0.76 -11.13
N SER A 2 8.63 1.49 -12.07
CA SER A 2 7.79 2.66 -11.75
C SER A 2 6.32 2.26 -11.79
N VAL A 3 5.64 2.28 -10.65
CA VAL A 3 4.29 1.69 -10.51
C VAL A 3 3.21 2.52 -11.22
N LEU A 4 3.31 3.85 -11.20
CA LEU A 4 2.31 4.75 -11.77
C LEU A 4 2.11 4.61 -13.31
N PRO A 5 3.16 4.52 -14.14
CA PRO A 5 3.00 4.29 -15.57
C PRO A 5 2.77 2.81 -15.95
N SER A 6 2.89 1.86 -15.00
CA SER A 6 2.84 0.42 -15.26
C SER A 6 1.45 -0.20 -15.01
N LEU A 7 0.39 0.40 -15.55
CA LEU A 7 -0.95 -0.20 -15.53
C LEU A 7 -1.06 -1.32 -16.59
N SER A 8 -1.06 -2.58 -16.14
CA SER A 8 -1.32 -3.72 -17.02
C SER A 8 -2.82 -3.87 -17.29
N ARG A 9 -3.21 -3.74 -18.57
CA ARG A 9 -4.61 -3.93 -19.02
C ARG A 9 -5.13 -5.36 -18.82
N LEU A 10 -4.23 -6.34 -18.72
CA LEU A 10 -4.56 -7.76 -18.58
C LEU A 10 -4.63 -8.23 -17.12
N MET A 11 -4.22 -7.38 -16.16
CA MET A 11 -4.18 -7.75 -14.74
C MET A 11 -5.56 -8.19 -14.23
N LYS A 12 -6.62 -7.47 -14.62
CA LYS A 12 -7.99 -7.74 -14.18
C LYS A 12 -8.50 -9.15 -14.52
N ASP A 13 -7.96 -9.79 -15.55
CA ASP A 13 -8.43 -11.09 -16.05
C ASP A 13 -7.63 -12.27 -15.44
N GLY A 14 -6.59 -11.99 -14.64
CA GLY A 14 -5.70 -13.00 -14.05
C GLY A 14 -5.57 -12.93 -12.53
N ILE A 15 -6.37 -12.11 -11.85
CA ILE A 15 -6.33 -11.92 -10.39
C ILE A 15 -7.73 -12.04 -9.78
N GLY A 16 -7.80 -12.23 -8.46
CA GLY A 16 -9.06 -12.45 -7.76
C GLY A 16 -9.28 -13.90 -7.36
N GLU A 17 -10.50 -14.20 -6.93
CA GLU A 17 -10.92 -15.52 -6.48
C GLU A 17 -10.72 -16.58 -7.57
N GLY A 18 -10.17 -17.74 -7.21
CA GLY A 18 -9.83 -18.81 -8.16
C GLY A 18 -8.49 -18.65 -8.89
N TYR A 19 -7.82 -17.50 -8.77
CA TYR A 19 -6.50 -17.25 -9.39
C TYR A 19 -5.41 -16.89 -8.37
N THR A 20 -5.69 -15.93 -7.48
CA THR A 20 -4.74 -15.44 -6.48
C THR A 20 -5.42 -15.35 -5.12
N ARG A 21 -6.11 -14.25 -4.84
CA ARG A 21 -6.94 -14.04 -3.64
C ARG A 21 -7.99 -12.98 -3.93
N ALA A 22 -9.13 -13.05 -3.25
CA ALA A 22 -10.30 -12.21 -3.52
C ALA A 22 -10.04 -10.70 -3.36
N ASP A 23 -9.10 -10.31 -2.50
CA ASP A 23 -8.72 -8.92 -2.20
C ASP A 23 -7.73 -8.29 -3.17
N HIS A 24 -7.13 -9.07 -4.08
CA HIS A 24 -6.00 -8.62 -4.88
C HIS A 24 -6.30 -7.33 -5.66
N VAL A 25 -7.45 -7.27 -6.34
CA VAL A 25 -7.85 -6.07 -7.11
C VAL A 25 -7.99 -4.86 -6.18
N THR A 26 -8.71 -5.02 -5.07
CA THR A 26 -8.98 -3.97 -4.09
C THR A 26 -7.69 -3.45 -3.47
N LEU A 27 -6.82 -4.35 -3.03
CA LEU A 27 -5.52 -4.02 -2.46
C LEU A 27 -4.64 -3.28 -3.48
N SER A 28 -4.56 -3.78 -4.72
CA SER A 28 -3.76 -3.14 -5.77
C SER A 28 -4.24 -1.72 -6.07
N ASN A 29 -5.56 -1.51 -6.15
CA ASN A 29 -6.14 -0.20 -6.39
C ASN A 29 -5.85 0.76 -5.23
N GLN A 30 -5.97 0.28 -3.99
CA GLN A 30 -5.69 1.09 -2.81
C GLN A 30 -4.20 1.45 -2.68
N LEU A 31 -3.29 0.49 -2.90
CA LEU A 31 -1.84 0.76 -2.94
C LEU A 31 -1.48 1.78 -4.00
N PHE A 32 -2.06 1.67 -5.19
CA PHE A 32 -1.85 2.64 -6.26
C PHE A 32 -2.34 4.04 -5.87
N ALA A 33 -3.55 4.15 -5.32
CA ALA A 33 -4.11 5.41 -4.87
C ALA A 33 -3.27 6.06 -3.76
N SER A 34 -2.85 5.28 -2.76
CA SER A 34 -1.97 5.76 -1.69
C SER A 34 -0.61 6.21 -2.23
N TYR A 35 -0.02 5.48 -3.18
CA TYR A 35 1.27 5.83 -3.78
C TYR A 35 1.19 7.04 -4.73
N ALA A 36 0.04 7.29 -5.36
CA ALA A 36 -0.19 8.54 -6.10
C ALA A 36 -0.14 9.75 -5.15
N LYS A 37 -0.82 9.67 -4.00
CA LYS A 37 -0.79 10.72 -2.96
C LYS A 37 0.65 11.00 -2.44
N VAL A 38 1.54 10.00 -2.47
CA VAL A 38 2.98 10.19 -2.14
C VAL A 38 3.65 11.15 -3.11
N GLN A 39 3.34 11.09 -4.41
CA GLN A 39 3.96 12.01 -5.38
C GLN A 39 3.51 13.45 -5.15
N ASP A 40 2.24 13.65 -4.80
CA ASP A 40 1.71 14.96 -4.47
C ASP A 40 2.37 15.52 -3.19
N ALA A 41 2.51 14.69 -2.15
CA ALA A 41 3.21 15.06 -0.92
C ALA A 41 4.71 15.37 -1.16
N LYS A 42 5.39 14.58 -2.02
CA LYS A 42 6.78 14.84 -2.44
C LYS A 42 6.90 16.17 -3.19
N ALA A 43 5.95 16.47 -4.07
CA ALA A 43 5.94 17.72 -4.82
C ALA A 43 5.75 18.91 -3.85
N LEU A 44 4.79 18.84 -2.93
CA LEU A 44 4.56 19.86 -1.92
C LEU A 44 5.80 20.06 -1.02
N ALA A 45 6.39 18.97 -0.53
CA ALA A 45 7.60 18.99 0.29
C ALA A 45 8.78 19.67 -0.41
N SER A 46 8.89 19.55 -1.74
CA SER A 46 9.96 20.22 -2.49
C SER A 46 9.81 21.74 -2.56
N VAL A 47 8.59 22.26 -2.30
CA VAL A 47 8.29 23.69 -2.28
C VAL A 47 8.41 24.27 -0.86
N ILE A 48 7.83 23.60 0.14
CA ILE A 48 7.73 24.13 1.51
C ILE A 48 8.66 23.45 2.54
N GLY A 49 9.31 22.35 2.18
CA GLY A 49 10.08 21.50 3.08
C GLY A 49 9.25 20.37 3.71
N GLU A 50 9.86 19.20 3.94
CA GLU A 50 9.17 18.04 4.54
C GLU A 50 8.70 18.33 5.98
N GLU A 51 9.42 19.16 6.73
CA GLU A 51 9.05 19.53 8.10
C GLU A 51 7.77 20.36 8.20
N GLU A 52 7.43 21.11 7.14
CA GLU A 52 6.24 21.96 7.07
C GLU A 52 5.00 21.20 6.57
N LEU A 53 5.15 19.91 6.23
CA LEU A 53 4.03 19.08 5.82
C LEU A 53 3.05 18.82 6.97
N SER A 54 1.78 18.62 6.61
CA SER A 54 0.77 18.15 7.56
C SER A 54 1.14 16.77 8.13
N ALA A 55 0.61 16.44 9.30
CA ALA A 55 0.82 15.13 9.90
C ALA A 55 0.38 13.98 8.97
N GLN A 56 -0.70 14.19 8.21
CA GLN A 56 -1.20 13.22 7.24
C GLN A 56 -0.24 13.05 6.06
N ASP A 57 0.29 14.15 5.51
CA ASP A 57 1.26 14.09 4.41
C ASP A 57 2.56 13.43 4.84
N LYS A 58 3.01 13.68 6.08
CA LYS A 58 4.18 12.98 6.67
C LYS A 58 3.94 11.48 6.79
N GLN A 59 2.73 11.05 7.18
CA GLN A 59 2.37 9.62 7.22
C GLN A 59 2.35 9.00 5.81
N ILE A 60 1.80 9.71 4.82
CA ILE A 60 1.81 9.28 3.41
C ILE A 60 3.25 9.17 2.91
N MET A 61 4.12 10.13 3.22
CA MET A 61 5.56 10.07 2.88
C MET A 61 6.25 8.86 3.51
N ALA A 62 5.97 8.57 4.79
CA ALA A 62 6.49 7.40 5.47
C ALA A 62 6.00 6.08 4.82
N PHE A 63 4.72 5.99 4.48
CA PHE A 63 4.16 4.88 3.70
C PHE A 63 4.90 4.74 2.36
N GLY A 64 5.09 5.83 1.62
CA GLY A 64 5.76 5.82 0.32
C GLY A 64 7.19 5.28 0.38
N ARG A 65 7.97 5.70 1.39
CA ARG A 65 9.31 5.17 1.64
C ARG A 65 9.29 3.67 1.96
N ALA A 66 8.37 3.24 2.84
CA ALA A 66 8.23 1.83 3.18
C ALA A 66 7.79 0.98 1.98
N PHE A 67 6.91 1.51 1.13
CA PHE A 67 6.44 0.86 -0.09
C PHE A 67 7.57 0.68 -1.11
N GLU A 68 8.36 1.73 -1.37
CA GLU A 68 9.51 1.63 -2.27
C GLU A 68 10.54 0.62 -1.76
N GLN A 69 10.86 0.64 -0.47
CA GLN A 69 11.89 -0.21 0.14
C GLN A 69 11.45 -1.67 0.33
N LYS A 70 10.22 -1.92 0.77
CA LYS A 70 9.76 -3.26 1.15
C LYS A 70 8.94 -3.93 0.05
N PHE A 71 8.15 -3.16 -0.70
CA PHE A 71 7.27 -3.71 -1.73
C PHE A 71 7.98 -3.78 -3.09
N ILE A 72 8.57 -2.67 -3.54
CA ILE A 72 9.22 -2.62 -4.87
C ILE A 72 10.63 -3.21 -4.84
N ALA A 73 11.46 -2.81 -3.87
CA ALA A 73 12.86 -3.25 -3.77
C ALA A 73 12.98 -4.64 -3.12
N GLN A 74 12.36 -5.65 -3.73
CA GLN A 74 12.35 -7.05 -3.27
C GLN A 74 13.75 -7.71 -3.24
N GLY A 75 14.73 -7.16 -3.99
CA GLY A 75 16.04 -7.79 -4.18
C GLY A 75 15.90 -9.16 -4.85
N ASP A 76 16.75 -10.11 -4.43
CA ASP A 76 16.74 -11.51 -4.92
C ASP A 76 15.80 -12.44 -4.14
N THR A 77 14.91 -11.88 -3.31
CA THR A 77 13.99 -12.69 -2.49
C THR A 77 12.85 -13.23 -3.34
N ASN A 78 12.58 -14.53 -3.32
CA ASN A 78 11.36 -15.07 -3.91
C ASN A 78 10.18 -14.90 -2.95
N ARG A 79 9.15 -14.14 -3.34
CA ARG A 79 7.88 -14.03 -2.62
C ARG A 79 6.77 -14.70 -3.40
N THR A 80 5.93 -15.44 -2.69
CA THR A 80 4.66 -15.90 -3.24
C THR A 80 3.70 -14.72 -3.43
N ILE A 81 2.65 -14.93 -4.22
CA ILE A 81 1.62 -13.90 -4.37
C ILE A 81 0.94 -13.60 -3.03
N GLU A 82 0.64 -14.61 -2.21
CA GLU A 82 0.02 -14.45 -0.90
C GLU A 82 0.86 -13.57 0.04
N GLN A 83 2.18 -13.85 0.11
CA GLN A 83 3.12 -13.02 0.88
C GLN A 83 3.17 -11.58 0.37
N THR A 84 3.09 -11.39 -0.95
CA THR A 84 3.06 -10.05 -1.54
C THR A 84 1.79 -9.30 -1.16
N LEU A 85 0.63 -9.98 -1.17
CA LEU A 85 -0.64 -9.38 -0.78
C LEU A 85 -0.67 -9.07 0.73
N ASP A 86 -0.13 -9.95 1.57
CA ASP A 86 -0.05 -9.71 3.02
C ASP A 86 0.84 -8.53 3.35
N LEU A 87 2.00 -8.40 2.70
CA LEU A 87 2.86 -7.23 2.85
C LEU A 87 2.17 -5.95 2.37
N GLY A 88 1.39 -6.02 1.29
CA GLY A 88 0.61 -4.89 0.80
C GLY A 88 -0.34 -4.35 1.88
N TRP A 89 -1.05 -5.25 2.56
CA TRP A 89 -1.94 -4.87 3.67
C TRP A 89 -1.18 -4.35 4.89
N GLU A 90 -0.03 -4.92 5.23
CA GLU A 90 0.83 -4.39 6.29
C GLU A 90 1.28 -2.96 5.97
N LEU A 91 1.70 -2.68 4.74
CA LEU A 91 2.07 -1.33 4.34
C LEU A 91 0.89 -0.37 4.44
N LEU A 92 -0.30 -0.75 3.96
CA LEU A 92 -1.50 0.07 4.10
C LEU A 92 -1.92 0.26 5.56
N ALA A 93 -1.66 -0.72 6.44
CA ALA A 93 -1.95 -0.64 7.86
C ALA A 93 -1.10 0.40 8.62
N THR A 94 -0.05 0.95 7.99
CA THR A 94 0.67 2.12 8.51
C THR A 94 -0.11 3.43 8.36
N LEU A 95 -1.13 3.44 7.51
CA LEU A 95 -2.04 4.57 7.31
C LEU A 95 -3.30 4.40 8.18
N PRO A 96 -3.95 5.52 8.56
CA PRO A 96 -5.25 5.47 9.23
C PRO A 96 -6.28 4.80 8.32
N ARG A 97 -7.24 4.08 8.92
CA ARG A 97 -8.25 3.30 8.19
C ARG A 97 -9.06 4.20 7.25
N GLU A 98 -9.32 5.43 7.68
CA GLU A 98 -10.07 6.46 6.95
C GLU A 98 -9.34 6.92 5.67
N ALA A 99 -8.04 6.68 5.54
CA ALA A 99 -7.28 6.98 4.32
C ALA A 99 -7.46 5.91 3.23
N LEU A 100 -8.06 4.76 3.55
CA LEU A 100 -8.26 3.63 2.64
C LEU A 100 -9.62 3.70 1.93
N ASP A 101 -9.84 4.80 1.21
CA ASP A 101 -11.11 5.18 0.56
C ASP A 101 -11.57 4.26 -0.60
N ARG A 102 -10.75 3.29 -1.01
CA ARG A 102 -11.06 2.32 -2.08
C ARG A 102 -11.41 0.92 -1.57
N CYS A 103 -11.47 0.74 -0.25
CA CYS A 103 -11.84 -0.52 0.39
C CYS A 103 -13.17 -0.37 1.11
N ASP A 104 -14.04 -1.38 1.02
CA ASP A 104 -15.24 -1.44 1.86
C ASP A 104 -14.90 -1.95 3.27
N ASP A 105 -15.82 -1.72 4.22
CA ASP A 105 -15.61 -2.11 5.61
C ASP A 105 -15.37 -3.61 5.77
N ALA A 106 -16.07 -4.44 5.00
CA ALA A 106 -15.89 -5.89 5.04
C ALA A 106 -14.47 -6.32 4.63
N THR A 107 -13.89 -5.68 3.61
CA THR A 107 -12.49 -5.93 3.20
C THR A 107 -11.53 -5.45 4.28
N LEU A 108 -11.76 -4.25 4.84
CA LEU A 108 -10.89 -3.70 5.88
C LEU A 108 -10.90 -4.56 7.15
N ASP A 109 -12.06 -5.02 7.60
CA ASP A 109 -12.18 -5.90 8.76
C ASP A 109 -11.47 -7.24 8.53
N LYS A 110 -11.54 -7.77 7.31
CA LYS A 110 -10.96 -9.06 6.96
C LYS A 110 -9.45 -9.02 6.74
N TYR A 111 -8.89 -7.93 6.24
CA TYR A 111 -7.48 -7.88 5.83
C TYR A 111 -6.67 -6.76 6.47
N TYR A 112 -7.25 -5.56 6.67
CA TYR A 112 -6.55 -4.45 7.31
C TYR A 112 -6.40 -4.66 8.82
N GLU A 113 -7.47 -5.00 9.55
CA GLU A 113 -7.38 -5.17 11.02
C GLU A 113 -6.38 -6.27 11.42
N PRO A 114 -6.36 -7.45 10.78
CA PRO A 114 -5.34 -8.45 11.08
C PRO A 114 -3.92 -8.01 10.70
N ALA A 115 -3.74 -7.25 9.62
CA ALA A 115 -2.42 -6.72 9.24
C ALA A 115 -1.92 -5.68 10.26
N LYS A 116 -2.81 -4.81 10.73
CA LYS A 116 -2.53 -3.84 11.79
C LYS A 116 -2.14 -4.51 13.09
N ALA A 117 -2.86 -5.56 13.50
CA ALA A 117 -2.52 -6.33 14.70
C ALA A 117 -1.13 -6.98 14.59
N ARG A 118 -0.79 -7.55 13.41
CA ARG A 118 0.55 -8.12 13.16
C ARG A 118 1.66 -7.08 13.25
N LEU A 119 1.47 -5.89 12.68
CA LEU A 119 2.43 -4.80 12.79
C LEU A 119 2.65 -4.36 14.25
N GLN A 120 1.57 -4.26 15.02
CA GLN A 120 1.66 -3.86 16.43
C GLN A 120 2.37 -4.93 17.28
N ALA A 121 2.12 -6.21 17.00
CA ALA A 121 2.79 -7.32 17.66
C ALA A 121 4.29 -7.39 17.34
N ALA A 122 4.70 -7.04 16.12
CA ALA A 122 6.11 -7.02 15.71
C ALA A 122 6.91 -5.81 16.25
N ALA A 123 6.22 -4.80 16.79
CA ALA A 123 6.83 -3.61 17.38
C ALA A 123 7.12 -3.74 18.89
N HIS A 124 6.73 -4.87 19.51
CA HIS A 124 7.03 -5.26 20.89
C HIS A 124 8.06 -6.39 20.92
#